data_AF-A0A2R7Y791-F1
#
_entry.id   AF-A0A2R7Y791-F1
#
_cell.length_a   1.000
_cell.length_b   1.000
_cell.length_c   1.000
_cell.angle_alpha   90.00
_cell.angle_beta   90.00
_cell.angle_gamma   90.00
#
_symmetry.space_group_name_H-M   'P 1'
#
loop_
_entity.id
_entity.type
_entity.pdbx_description
1 polymer ?
#
loop_
_entity_poly.entity_id
_entity_poly.type
_entity_poly.pdbx_seq_one_letter_code
_entity_poly.pdbx_strand_id
1 'polypeptide(L)'
;MLTVLYVMTIVATVLPWSYLVKWYAEGRLKIKDVVKELRELEKEASSVSGKEKKAKILEARIKVLRGKLSNFFLVNLLALWAGIFISLFLTRYTYIASVIVYGSGMPIPSPIDLPIISEGGVLNDLFLYLATLIGYQTLHNRIVGLDYLRRGTQ
;
A
#
# COMPACT_ATOMS: atom_id res chain seq x y z
N MET A 1 -2.47 6.10 -25.91
CA MET A 1 -3.63 5.27 -25.50
C MET A 1 -3.19 4.02 -24.73
N LEU A 2 -2.20 3.26 -25.23
CA LEU A 2 -1.62 2.08 -24.56
C LEU A 2 -1.03 2.37 -23.16
N THR A 3 -0.30 3.46 -22.97
CA THR A 3 0.23 3.87 -21.66
C THR A 3 -0.86 4.02 -20.61
N VAL A 4 -1.96 4.68 -20.98
CA VAL A 4 -3.12 4.90 -20.09
C VAL A 4 -3.77 3.56 -19.76
N LEU A 5 -3.93 2.69 -20.76
CA LEU A 5 -4.46 1.35 -20.55
C LEU A 5 -3.57 0.53 -19.60
N TYR A 6 -2.25 0.63 -19.73
CA TYR A 6 -1.27 -0.02 -18.85
C TYR A 6 -1.38 0.49 -17.41
N VAL A 7 -1.38 1.81 -17.21
CA VAL A 7 -1.55 2.46 -15.90
C VAL A 7 -2.89 2.07 -15.27
N MET A 8 -3.97 2.12 -16.05
CA MET A 8 -5.31 1.76 -15.58
C MET A 8 -5.40 0.29 -15.18
N THR A 9 -4.77 -0.62 -15.94
CA THR A 9 -4.71 -2.04 -15.58
C THR A 9 -4.01 -2.23 -14.24
N ILE A 10 -2.86 -1.60 -14.03
CA ILE A 10 -2.12 -1.67 -12.75
C ILE A 10 -2.99 -1.13 -11.61
N VAL A 11 -3.55 0.08 -11.76
CA VAL A 11 -4.38 0.69 -10.72
C VAL A 11 -5.58 -0.20 -10.42
N ALA A 12 -6.29 -0.68 -11.44
CA ALA A 12 -7.46 -1.55 -11.30
C ALA A 12 -7.13 -2.90 -10.65
N THR A 13 -5.92 -3.44 -10.85
CA THR A 13 -5.50 -4.68 -10.18
C THR A 13 -5.11 -4.48 -8.74
N VAL A 14 -4.47 -3.36 -8.40
CA VAL A 14 -4.02 -3.11 -7.03
C VAL A 14 -5.15 -2.54 -6.15
N LEU A 15 -6.12 -1.80 -6.73
CA LEU A 15 -7.26 -1.19 -6.01
C LEU A 15 -8.00 -2.15 -5.07
N PRO A 16 -8.42 -3.36 -5.50
CA PRO A 16 -9.15 -4.29 -4.64
C PRO A 16 -8.37 -4.68 -3.39
N TRP A 17 -7.04 -4.79 -3.49
CA TRP A 17 -6.17 -5.09 -2.35
C TRP A 17 -6.18 -3.97 -1.31
N SER A 18 -6.18 -2.71 -1.73
CA SER A 18 -6.33 -1.58 -0.82
C SER A 18 -7.65 -1.63 -0.05
N TYR A 19 -8.75 -1.97 -0.72
CA TYR A 19 -10.05 -2.12 -0.07
C TYR A 19 -10.11 -3.33 0.86
N LEU A 20 -9.48 -4.44 0.50
CA LEU A 20 -9.36 -5.62 1.38
C LEU A 20 -8.60 -5.28 2.66
N VAL A 21 -7.48 -4.56 2.55
CA VAL A 21 -6.73 -4.11 3.73
C VAL A 21 -7.58 -3.15 4.56
N LYS A 22 -8.27 -2.19 3.94
CA LYS A 22 -9.18 -1.28 4.65
C LYS A 22 -10.25 -2.07 5.43
N TRP A 23 -10.89 -3.03 4.78
CA TRP A 23 -11.91 -3.87 5.40
C TRP A 23 -11.34 -4.66 6.59
N TYR A 24 -10.13 -5.21 6.47
CA TYR A 24 -9.43 -5.87 7.57
C TYR A 24 -9.09 -4.90 8.71
N ALA A 25 -8.60 -3.71 8.38
CA ALA A 25 -8.23 -2.66 9.34
C ALA A 25 -9.43 -2.16 10.16
N GLU A 26 -10.54 -1.86 9.47
CA GLU A 26 -11.74 -1.29 10.08
C GLU A 26 -12.63 -2.37 10.72
N GLY A 27 -12.86 -3.48 10.01
CA GLY A 27 -13.81 -4.50 10.44
C GLY A 27 -13.26 -5.48 11.47
N ARG A 28 -12.03 -5.96 11.28
CA ARG A 28 -11.44 -6.99 12.17
C ARG A 28 -10.60 -6.40 13.29
N LEU A 29 -9.70 -5.47 12.95
CA LEU A 29 -8.74 -4.93 13.91
C LEU A 29 -9.21 -3.69 14.64
N LYS A 30 -10.18 -2.95 14.09
CA LYS A 30 -10.60 -1.62 14.58
C LYS A 30 -9.38 -0.74 14.85
N ILE A 31 -8.52 -0.58 13.83
CA ILE A 31 -7.19 0.04 13.96
C ILE A 31 -7.24 1.42 14.63
N LYS A 32 -8.32 2.19 14.41
CA LYS A 32 -8.55 3.50 15.03
C LYS A 32 -8.68 3.41 16.55
N ASP A 33 -9.44 2.44 17.04
CA ASP A 33 -9.63 2.22 18.48
C ASP A 33 -8.33 1.74 19.12
N VAL A 34 -7.63 0.80 18.46
CA VAL A 34 -6.33 0.28 18.91
C VAL A 34 -5.30 1.41 19.08
N VAL A 35 -5.25 2.34 18.13
CA VAL A 35 -4.28 3.45 18.16
C VAL A 35 -4.66 4.49 19.21
N LYS A 36 -5.96 4.78 19.36
CA LYS A 36 -6.46 5.65 20.42
C LYS A 36 -6.14 5.08 21.80
N GLU A 37 -6.44 3.80 22.02
CA GLU A 37 -6.17 3.10 23.27
C GLU A 37 -4.66 3.03 23.56
N LEU A 38 -3.84 2.77 22.54
CA LEU A 38 -2.38 2.77 22.69
C LEU A 38 -1.88 4.15 23.19
N ARG A 39 -2.38 5.24 22.62
CA ARG A 39 -1.97 6.60 22.99
C ARG A 39 -2.41 6.96 24.41
N GLU A 40 -3.60 6.55 24.81
CA GLU A 40 -4.11 6.74 26.17
C GLU A 40 -3.25 5.97 27.19
N LEU A 41 -2.92 4.71 26.88
CA LEU A 41 -2.09 3.87 27.74
C LEU A 41 -0.64 4.36 27.81
N GLU A 42 -0.04 4.86 26.73
CA GLU A 42 1.31 5.43 26.77
C GLU A 42 1.36 6.71 27.61
N LYS A 43 0.32 7.56 27.53
CA LYS A 43 0.16 8.72 28.41
C LYS A 43 -0.03 8.32 29.87
N GLU A 44 -0.85 7.31 30.15
CA GLU A 44 -1.04 6.82 31.52
C GLU A 44 0.24 6.20 32.07
N ALA A 45 0.94 5.38 31.28
CA ALA A 45 2.21 4.77 31.66
C ALA A 45 3.29 5.80 32.01
N SER A 46 3.40 6.88 31.23
CA SER A 46 4.35 7.97 31.52
C SER A 46 4.03 8.76 32.81
N SER A 47 2.77 8.74 33.27
CA SER A 47 2.35 9.44 34.50
C SER A 47 2.43 8.57 35.76
N VAL A 48 2.44 7.24 35.63
CA VAL A 48 2.45 6.29 36.75
C VAL A 48 3.90 6.00 37.17
N SER A 49 4.55 6.98 37.80
CA SER A 49 5.81 6.77 38.53
C SER A 49 5.50 6.16 39.91
N GLY A 50 5.86 4.89 40.13
CA GLY A 50 5.94 4.30 41.49
C GLY A 50 4.99 3.15 41.85
N LYS A 51 4.15 2.64 40.94
CA LYS A 51 3.32 1.43 41.17
C LYS A 51 3.71 0.29 40.22
N GLU A 52 4.73 -0.49 40.58
CA GLU A 52 5.28 -1.58 39.74
C GLU A 52 4.22 -2.55 39.18
N LYS A 53 3.23 -2.95 39.99
CA LYS A 53 2.16 -3.85 39.51
C LYS A 53 1.29 -3.21 38.43
N LYS A 54 0.97 -1.91 38.56
CA LYS A 54 0.17 -1.19 37.55
C LYS A 54 1.00 -0.95 36.28
N ALA A 55 2.28 -0.60 36.43
CA ALA A 55 3.20 -0.43 35.31
C ALA A 55 3.30 -1.73 34.47
N LYS A 56 3.50 -2.89 35.11
CA LYS A 56 3.56 -4.19 34.42
C LYS A 56 2.27 -4.53 33.64
N ILE A 57 1.11 -4.20 34.20
CA ILE A 57 -0.19 -4.44 33.54
C ILE A 57 -0.33 -3.52 32.31
N LEU A 58 0.06 -2.24 32.43
CA LEU A 58 0.04 -1.30 31.31
C LEU A 58 1.00 -1.73 30.19
N GLU A 59 2.23 -2.11 30.52
CA GLU A 59 3.21 -2.58 29.55
C GLU A 59 2.72 -3.83 28.79
N ALA A 60 2.11 -4.78 29.49
CA ALA A 60 1.54 -5.97 28.87
C ALA A 60 0.43 -5.61 27.88
N ARG A 61 -0.46 -4.67 28.23
CA ARG A 61 -1.55 -4.21 27.36
C ARG A 61 -1.02 -3.45 26.13
N ILE A 62 -0.03 -2.57 26.34
CA ILE A 62 0.68 -1.87 25.25
C ILE A 62 1.32 -2.87 24.30
N LYS A 63 2.00 -3.91 24.83
CA LYS A 63 2.64 -4.96 24.01
C LYS A 63 1.63 -5.69 23.13
N VAL A 64 0.45 -6.01 23.66
CA VAL A 64 -0.64 -6.65 22.89
C VAL A 64 -1.14 -5.74 21.77
N LEU A 65 -1.39 -4.46 22.06
CA LEU A 65 -1.86 -3.49 21.06
C LEU A 65 -0.81 -3.23 19.98
N ARG A 66 0.48 -3.11 20.34
CA ARG A 66 1.59 -3.04 19.37
C ARG A 66 1.68 -4.30 18.51
N GLY A 67 1.46 -5.48 19.08
CA GLY A 67 1.41 -6.74 18.34
C GLY A 67 0.29 -6.74 17.28
N LYS A 68 -0.90 -6.25 17.63
CA LYS A 68 -2.00 -6.07 16.67
C LYS A 68 -1.64 -5.10 15.55
N LEU A 69 -0.99 -3.98 15.88
CA LEU A 69 -0.54 -2.99 14.90
C LEU A 69 0.54 -3.56 13.97
N SER A 70 1.49 -4.32 14.51
CA SER A 70 2.53 -5.00 13.73
C SER A 70 1.93 -6.02 12.76
N ASN A 71 0.98 -6.83 13.23
CA ASN A 71 0.27 -7.78 12.37
C ASN A 71 -0.50 -7.08 11.24
N PHE A 72 -1.11 -5.93 11.54
CA PHE A 72 -1.73 -5.10 10.51
C PHE A 72 -0.75 -4.66 9.42
N PHE A 73 0.42 -4.14 9.80
CA PHE A 73 1.45 -3.74 8.84
C PHE A 73 1.93 -4.94 8.00
N LEU A 74 2.07 -6.11 8.61
CA LEU A 74 2.47 -7.33 7.91
C LEU A 74 1.40 -7.76 6.89
N VAL A 75 0.12 -7.76 7.26
CA VAL A 75 -0.98 -8.07 6.34
C VAL A 75 -1.06 -7.03 5.21
N ASN A 76 -0.88 -5.75 5.52
CA ASN A 76 -0.84 -4.69 4.52
C ASN A 76 0.31 -4.90 3.52
N LEU A 77 1.50 -5.22 4.03
CA LEU A 77 2.66 -5.50 3.20
C LEU A 77 2.41 -6.70 2.28
N LEU A 78 1.90 -7.81 2.81
CA LEU A 78 1.57 -9.00 2.01
C LEU A 78 0.51 -8.70 0.94
N ALA A 79 -0.52 -7.92 1.27
CA ALA A 79 -1.56 -7.54 0.32
C ALA A 79 -1.03 -6.65 -0.82
N LEU A 80 -0.13 -5.70 -0.51
CA LEU A 80 0.54 -4.90 -1.53
C LEU A 80 1.41 -5.77 -2.44
N TRP A 81 2.19 -6.70 -1.89
CA TRP A 81 2.98 -7.64 -2.68
C TRP A 81 2.10 -8.52 -3.57
N ALA A 82 0.99 -9.05 -3.05
CA ALA A 82 0.03 -9.80 -3.84
C ALA A 82 -0.52 -8.97 -5.01
N GLY A 83 -0.90 -7.71 -4.76
CA GLY A 83 -1.33 -6.77 -5.81
C GLY A 83 -0.25 -6.48 -6.85
N ILE A 84 1.01 -6.34 -6.43
CA ILE A 84 2.17 -6.15 -7.32
C ILE A 84 2.36 -7.39 -8.22
N PHE A 85 2.43 -8.59 -7.66
CA PHE A 85 2.62 -9.81 -8.46
C PHE A 85 1.47 -10.05 -9.44
N ILE A 86 0.23 -9.84 -8.99
CA ILE A 86 -0.96 -10.02 -9.83
C ILE A 86 -1.00 -8.95 -10.94
N SER A 87 -0.69 -7.70 -10.64
CA SER A 87 -0.62 -6.64 -11.66
C SER A 87 0.46 -6.94 -12.69
N LEU A 88 1.65 -7.44 -12.31
CA LEU A 88 2.67 -7.85 -13.30
C LEU A 88 2.12 -8.90 -14.28
N PHE A 89 1.42 -9.92 -13.77
CA PHE A 89 0.84 -10.97 -14.62
C PHE A 89 -0.26 -10.44 -15.53
N LEU A 90 -1.20 -9.66 -14.98
CA LEU A 90 -2.33 -9.11 -15.74
C LEU A 90 -1.91 -8.06 -16.75
N THR A 91 -0.91 -7.25 -16.46
CA THR A 91 -0.45 -6.24 -17.41
C THR A 91 0.21 -6.89 -18.62
N ARG A 92 0.99 -7.96 -18.42
CA ARG A 92 1.54 -8.77 -19.51
C ARG A 92 0.45 -9.44 -20.35
N TYR A 93 -0.57 -10.00 -19.70
CA TYR A 93 -1.71 -10.60 -20.41
C TYR A 93 -2.48 -9.56 -21.24
N THR A 94 -2.71 -8.38 -20.67
CA THR A 94 -3.43 -7.29 -21.33
C THR A 94 -2.66 -6.75 -22.53
N TYR A 95 -1.32 -6.65 -22.43
CA TYR A 95 -0.46 -6.33 -23.57
C TYR A 95 -0.62 -7.35 -24.70
N ILE A 96 -0.48 -8.65 -24.41
CA ILE A 96 -0.63 -9.71 -25.42
C ILE A 96 -2.02 -9.67 -26.07
N ALA A 97 -3.08 -9.53 -25.27
CA ALA A 97 -4.45 -9.42 -25.77
C ALA A 97 -4.61 -8.19 -26.68
N SER A 98 -4.04 -7.04 -26.31
CA SER A 98 -4.11 -5.83 -27.12
C SER A 98 -3.37 -5.98 -28.45
N VAL A 99 -2.23 -6.65 -28.48
CA VAL A 99 -1.47 -6.92 -29.71
C VAL A 99 -2.27 -7.83 -30.66
N ILE A 100 -2.90 -8.87 -30.13
CA ILE A 100 -3.73 -9.79 -30.91
C ILE A 100 -4.95 -9.07 -31.52
N VAL A 101 -5.59 -8.18 -30.76
CA VAL A 101 -6.82 -7.49 -31.20
C VAL A 101 -6.53 -6.35 -32.17
N TYR A 102 -5.48 -5.57 -31.94
CA TYR A 102 -5.20 -4.34 -32.68
C TYR A 102 -4.08 -4.47 -33.73
N GLY A 103 -3.47 -5.65 -33.87
CA GLY A 103 -2.54 -5.98 -34.96
C GLY A 103 -1.21 -5.20 -34.97
N SER A 104 -0.98 -4.30 -34.02
CA SER A 104 0.26 -3.55 -33.88
C SER A 104 0.66 -3.46 -32.41
N GLY A 105 1.77 -4.11 -32.05
CA GLY A 105 2.48 -3.82 -30.81
C GLY A 105 3.26 -2.54 -30.99
N MET A 106 2.57 -1.38 -31.06
CA MET A 106 3.28 -0.12 -31.05
C MET A 106 3.88 0.07 -29.66
N PRO A 107 5.22 0.20 -29.57
CA PRO A 107 5.87 0.41 -28.30
C PRO A 107 5.38 1.71 -27.65
N ILE A 108 5.34 1.74 -26.31
CA ILE A 108 4.90 2.93 -25.58
C ILE A 108 5.90 4.05 -25.84
N PRO A 109 5.52 5.17 -26.49
CA PRO A 109 6.45 6.26 -26.75
C PRO A 109 6.88 6.88 -25.42
N SER A 110 8.18 7.12 -25.25
CA SER A 110 8.69 7.83 -24.08
C SER A 110 8.47 9.34 -24.26
N PRO A 111 7.83 10.04 -23.31
CA PRO A 111 7.73 11.49 -23.33
C PRO A 111 9.06 12.18 -22.99
N ILE A 112 10.03 11.44 -22.45
CA ILE A 112 11.34 11.97 -22.03
C ILE A 112 12.42 11.00 -22.49
N ASP A 113 13.40 11.48 -23.25
CA ASP A 113 14.48 10.65 -23.74
C ASP A 113 15.63 10.62 -22.71
N LEU A 114 15.50 9.76 -21.71
CA LEU A 114 16.47 9.56 -20.64
C LEU A 114 17.11 8.19 -20.79
N PRO A 115 18.45 8.08 -20.83
CA PRO A 115 19.11 6.79 -20.92
C PRO A 115 18.67 5.87 -19.77
N ILE A 116 18.44 4.58 -20.07
CA ILE A 116 17.91 3.53 -19.15
C ILE A 116 16.38 3.59 -18.96
N ILE A 117 15.77 4.77 -18.99
CA ILE A 117 14.31 4.97 -18.85
C ILE A 117 13.61 4.87 -20.21
N SER A 118 14.27 5.35 -21.26
CA SER A 118 13.90 5.16 -22.65
C SER A 118 15.01 4.42 -23.41
N GLU A 119 14.63 3.45 -24.23
CA GLU A 119 15.50 2.81 -25.23
C GLU A 119 14.90 3.04 -26.61
N GLY A 120 15.64 3.75 -27.48
CA GLY A 120 15.19 4.00 -28.86
C GLY A 120 13.88 4.79 -28.96
N GLY A 121 13.61 5.72 -28.05
CA GLY A 121 12.36 6.50 -28.01
C GLY A 121 11.16 5.77 -27.39
N VAL A 122 11.38 4.54 -26.89
CA VAL A 122 10.36 3.71 -26.23
C VAL A 122 10.55 3.73 -24.72
N LEU A 123 9.46 3.95 -23.98
CA LEU A 123 9.47 3.92 -22.52
C LEU A 123 9.67 2.48 -22.03
N ASN A 124 10.56 2.29 -21.07
CA ASN A 124 10.76 1.00 -20.43
C ASN A 124 9.54 0.63 -19.56
N ASP A 125 8.91 -0.50 -19.84
CA ASP A 125 7.72 -1.00 -19.14
C ASP A 125 7.92 -1.12 -17.62
N LEU A 126 9.15 -1.46 -17.18
CA LEU A 126 9.51 -1.55 -15.77
C LEU A 126 9.43 -0.18 -15.09
N PHE A 127 9.92 0.88 -15.75
CA PHE A 127 9.87 2.24 -15.20
C PHE A 127 8.45 2.78 -15.16
N LEU A 128 7.64 2.53 -16.20
CA LEU A 128 6.22 2.90 -16.19
C LEU A 128 5.48 2.20 -15.05
N TYR A 129 5.77 0.92 -14.85
CA TYR A 129 5.21 0.12 -13.77
C TYR A 129 5.59 0.68 -12.39
N LEU A 130 6.88 0.94 -12.15
CA LEU A 130 7.37 1.51 -10.89
C LEU A 130 6.79 2.91 -10.63
N ALA A 131 6.76 3.79 -11.63
CA ALA A 131 6.18 5.12 -11.50
C ALA A 131 4.69 5.04 -11.14
N THR A 132 3.96 4.11 -11.74
CA THR A 132 2.54 3.86 -11.43
C THR A 132 2.37 3.38 -10.00
N LEU A 133 3.22 2.46 -9.52
CA LEU A 133 3.19 1.98 -8.14
C LEU A 133 3.49 3.08 -7.12
N ILE A 134 4.48 3.93 -7.39
CA ILE A 134 4.82 5.07 -6.52
C ILE A 134 3.64 6.04 -6.44
N GLY A 135 3.05 6.41 -7.57
CA GLY A 135 1.85 7.25 -7.59
C GLY A 135 0.66 6.59 -6.88
N TYR A 136 0.50 5.28 -7.03
CA TYR A 136 -0.53 4.50 -6.38
C TYR A 136 -0.37 4.44 -4.85
N GLN A 137 0.86 4.47 -4.33
CA GLN A 137 1.12 4.38 -2.90
C GLN A 137 0.40 5.48 -2.10
N THR A 138 0.33 6.70 -2.63
CA THR A 138 -0.40 7.80 -2.00
C THR A 138 -1.91 7.51 -1.93
N LEU A 139 -2.48 6.97 -3.01
CA LEU A 139 -3.90 6.59 -3.06
C LEU A 139 -4.19 5.46 -2.06
N HIS A 140 -3.35 4.43 -2.05
CA HIS A 140 -3.45 3.29 -1.13
C HIS A 140 -3.45 3.73 0.34
N ASN A 141 -2.50 4.57 0.74
CA ASN A 141 -2.41 5.07 2.11
C ASN A 141 -3.68 5.81 2.56
N ARG A 142 -4.27 6.59 1.63
CA ARG A 142 -5.52 7.31 1.87
C ARG A 142 -6.71 6.35 2.01
N ILE A 143 -6.80 5.32 1.15
CA ILE A 143 -7.88 4.32 1.19
C ILE A 143 -7.82 3.50 2.48
N VAL A 144 -6.64 2.96 2.81
CA VAL A 144 -6.41 2.13 3.99
C VAL A 144 -6.53 2.93 5.28
N GLY A 145 -6.38 4.26 5.20
CA GLY A 145 -6.48 5.14 6.35
C GLY A 145 -5.19 5.20 7.18
N LEU A 146 -4.04 4.83 6.59
CA LEU A 146 -2.71 5.01 7.19
C LEU A 146 -2.42 6.49 7.49
N ASP A 147 -2.99 7.40 6.69
CA ASP A 147 -2.87 8.84 6.94
C ASP A 147 -3.45 9.26 8.30
N TYR A 148 -4.47 8.55 8.81
CA TYR A 148 -5.02 8.82 10.15
C TYR A 148 -4.06 8.40 11.26
N LEU A 149 -3.27 7.34 11.04
CA LEU A 149 -2.20 6.94 11.97
C LEU A 149 -1.10 8.00 12.03
N ARG A 150 -0.81 8.64 10.89
CA ARG A 150 0.26 9.64 10.74
C ARG A 150 -0.15 11.06 11.15
N ARG A 151 -1.45 11.39 11.15
CA ARG A 151 -1.97 12.68 11.63
C ARG A 151 -2.36 12.67 13.11
N GLY A 152 -2.61 11.50 13.70
CA GLY A 152 -2.76 11.36 15.16
C GLY A 152 -1.47 11.59 15.96
N THR A 153 -0.33 11.73 15.27
CA THR A 153 1.01 12.05 15.81
C THR A 153 1.32 13.55 15.88
N GLN A 154 0.41 14.44 15.46
CA GLN A 154 0.48 15.88 15.75
C GLN A 154 -0.52 16.24 16.86
#